data_AF-A0A965A0C8-F1
#
_entry.id   AF-A0A965A0C8-F1
#
_cell.length_a   1.000
_cell.length_b   1.000
_cell.length_c   1.000
_cell.angle_alpha   90.00
_cell.angle_beta   90.00
_cell.angle_gamma   90.00
#
_symmetry.space_group_name_H-M   'P 1'
#
loop_
_entity.id
_entity.type
_entity.pdbx_description
1 polymer ?
#
loop_
_entity_poly.entity_id
_entity_poly.type
_entity_poly.pdbx_seq_one_letter_code
_entity_poly.pdbx_strand_id
1 'polypeptide(L)'
;MNWDVFITCAVTGAGDTTGKSDKVPVTPKQIADSALDAAKAGAAVVHIHVRDPRTGKGTRDVELYAEVVDRIRSSNTDVVLNLTAGMGGDMVLGGDEKVLPLDEIGTDMVGATERLEHVARLRPEICTLDCGTMNFASGGDYIMVNTPSVLRAMAKQVQKLGVRAELEVFDTGHLVMVK
;
A
#
# COMPACT_ATOMS: atom_id res chain seq x y z
N MET A 1 18.12 14.20 -21.17
CA MET A 1 17.97 13.18 -20.11
C MET A 1 17.93 13.95 -18.81
N ASN A 2 16.86 13.81 -18.02
CA ASN A 2 16.78 14.47 -16.71
C ASN A 2 17.49 13.58 -15.69
N TRP A 3 18.44 14.14 -14.94
CA TRP A 3 19.22 13.44 -13.91
C TRP A 3 18.82 13.85 -12.50
N ASP A 4 17.83 14.75 -12.37
CA ASP A 4 17.30 15.16 -11.08
C ASP A 4 16.67 13.96 -10.40
N VAL A 5 17.16 13.67 -9.19
CA VAL A 5 16.65 12.58 -8.36
C VAL A 5 15.37 13.05 -7.68
N PHE A 6 14.37 12.17 -7.62
CA PHE A 6 13.21 12.36 -6.76
C PHE A 6 13.28 11.40 -5.58
N ILE A 7 12.66 11.80 -4.47
CA ILE A 7 12.62 11.01 -3.23
C ILE A 7 11.17 10.70 -2.90
N THR A 8 10.90 9.42 -2.66
CA THR A 8 9.64 8.94 -2.07
C THR A 8 9.84 8.68 -0.59
N CYS A 9 8.97 9.23 0.26
CA CYS A 9 8.95 8.91 1.69
C CYS A 9 7.76 7.99 2.03
N ALA A 10 8.05 6.76 2.45
CA ALA A 10 7.04 5.84 2.98
C ALA A 10 6.81 6.12 4.47
N VAL A 11 5.67 6.72 4.81
CA VAL A 11 5.50 7.40 6.11
C VAL A 11 5.10 6.48 7.26
N THR A 12 4.56 5.29 6.98
CA THR A 12 4.09 4.36 8.04
C THR A 12 4.20 2.87 7.70
N GLY A 13 3.80 2.48 6.48
CA GLY A 13 3.69 1.07 6.07
C GLY A 13 2.58 0.30 6.78
N ALA A 14 2.49 -1.01 6.53
CA ALA A 14 1.54 -1.92 7.19
C ALA A 14 2.20 -2.95 8.12
N GLY A 15 3.54 -3.05 8.12
CA GLY A 15 4.26 -4.03 8.94
C GLY A 15 4.11 -3.80 10.45
N ASP A 16 4.51 -4.83 11.21
CA ASP A 16 4.54 -4.82 12.67
C ASP A 16 5.68 -3.94 13.22
N THR A 17 5.43 -2.63 13.23
CA THR A 17 6.41 -1.59 13.62
C THR A 17 5.93 -0.70 14.76
N THR A 18 4.62 -0.64 15.03
CA THR A 18 4.04 0.25 16.05
C THR A 18 4.48 -0.10 17.47
N GLY A 19 4.79 -1.37 17.74
CA GLY A 19 5.40 -1.80 19.01
C GLY A 19 6.92 -1.60 19.08
N LYS A 20 7.58 -1.25 17.96
CA LYS A 20 9.05 -1.10 17.87
C LYS A 20 9.51 0.35 17.99
N SER A 21 8.65 1.32 17.71
CA SER A 21 8.95 2.75 17.83
C SER A 21 7.68 3.55 18.12
N ASP A 22 7.77 4.49 19.05
CA ASP A 22 6.70 5.45 19.38
C ASP A 22 6.50 6.51 18.29
N LYS A 23 7.38 6.55 17.29
CA LYS A 23 7.33 7.51 16.16
C LYS A 23 6.55 7.01 14.96
N VAL A 24 6.09 5.76 14.97
CA VAL A 24 5.28 5.24 13.86
C VAL A 24 3.92 5.96 13.85
N PRO A 25 3.56 6.70 12.79
CA PRO A 25 2.28 7.39 12.75
C PRO A 25 1.15 6.40 12.48
N VAL A 26 0.11 6.45 13.31
CA VAL A 26 -1.00 5.47 13.31
C VAL A 26 -2.31 6.10 12.86
N THR A 27 -2.69 7.22 13.46
CA THR A 27 -3.95 7.90 13.11
C THR A 27 -3.85 8.61 11.76
N PRO A 28 -4.97 8.83 11.04
CA PRO A 28 -4.96 9.60 9.80
C PRO A 28 -4.29 10.97 9.94
N LYS A 29 -4.53 11.67 11.06
CA LYS A 29 -3.85 12.95 11.34
C LYS A 29 -2.34 12.78 11.42
N GLN A 30 -1.84 11.81 12.20
CA GLN A 30 -0.39 11.58 12.33
C GLN A 30 0.25 11.19 11.00
N ILE A 31 -0.42 10.38 10.19
CA ILE A 31 0.05 9.95 8.88
C ILE A 31 0.12 11.15 7.93
N ALA A 32 -0.92 11.98 7.89
CA ALA A 32 -0.93 13.22 7.11
C ALA A 32 0.14 14.21 7.58
N ASP A 33 0.28 14.44 8.88
CA ASP A 33 1.32 15.32 9.44
C ASP A 33 2.72 14.83 9.02
N SER A 34 2.98 13.53 9.11
CA SER A 34 4.26 12.92 8.72
C SER A 34 4.53 13.06 7.22
N ALA A 35 3.51 12.90 6.37
CA ALA A 35 3.62 13.13 4.94
C ALA A 35 3.95 14.60 4.60
N LEU A 36 3.31 15.55 5.28
CA LEU A 36 3.57 16.97 5.11
C LEU A 36 4.96 17.37 5.59
N ASP A 37 5.42 16.80 6.70
CA ASP A 37 6.79 17.04 7.19
C ASP A 37 7.84 16.43 6.25
N ALA A 38 7.58 15.26 5.68
CA ALA A 38 8.42 14.68 4.63
C ALA A 38 8.47 15.57 3.37
N ALA A 39 7.33 16.09 2.93
CA ALA A 39 7.27 17.02 1.79
C ALA A 39 8.07 18.31 2.06
N LYS A 40 7.91 18.93 3.25
CA LYS A 40 8.71 20.10 3.66
C LYS A 40 10.21 19.81 3.72
N ALA A 41 10.59 18.58 4.04
CA ALA A 41 11.98 18.13 4.04
C ALA A 41 12.53 17.83 2.63
N GLY A 42 11.69 17.86 1.58
CA GLY A 42 12.09 17.71 0.19
C GLY A 42 11.64 16.41 -0.49
N ALA A 43 10.76 15.61 0.13
CA ALA A 43 10.17 14.45 -0.55
C ALA A 43 9.26 14.92 -1.69
N ALA A 44 9.47 14.37 -2.89
CA ALA A 44 8.62 14.64 -4.06
C ALA A 44 7.33 13.81 -4.03
N VAL A 45 7.41 12.61 -3.44
CA VAL A 45 6.31 11.65 -3.34
C VAL A 45 6.18 11.19 -1.89
N VAL A 46 4.94 10.99 -1.44
CA VAL A 46 4.65 10.32 -0.16
C VAL A 46 3.90 9.02 -0.42
N HIS A 47 4.48 7.91 0.05
CA HIS A 47 3.85 6.59 -0.01
C HIS A 47 3.06 6.31 1.26
N ILE A 48 1.77 6.03 1.10
CA ILE A 48 0.80 6.05 2.18
C ILE A 48 0.14 4.69 2.32
N HIS A 49 0.20 4.18 3.55
CA HIS A 49 -0.71 3.18 4.10
C HIS A 49 -1.57 3.85 5.17
N VAL A 50 -2.66 3.20 5.56
CA VAL A 50 -3.43 3.56 6.76
C VAL A 50 -3.41 2.42 7.77
N ARG A 51 -3.61 2.78 9.04
CA ARG A 51 -3.64 1.85 10.16
C ARG A 51 -4.92 2.05 10.94
N ASP A 52 -5.42 0.99 11.55
CA ASP A 52 -6.51 1.06 12.53
C ASP A 52 -6.06 1.95 13.71
N PRO A 53 -6.73 3.09 13.98
CA PRO A 53 -6.34 4.01 15.04
C PRO A 53 -6.33 3.40 16.45
N ARG A 54 -7.05 2.30 16.66
CA ARG A 54 -7.17 1.62 17.96
C ARG A 54 -6.07 0.59 18.17
N THR A 55 -5.70 -0.13 17.12
CA THR A 55 -4.80 -1.30 17.23
C THR A 55 -3.42 -1.06 16.61
N GLY A 56 -3.27 -0.06 15.74
CA GLY A 56 -2.04 0.19 14.99
C GLY A 56 -1.78 -0.79 13.84
N LYS A 57 -2.63 -1.79 13.63
CA LYS A 57 -2.52 -2.74 12.52
C LYS A 57 -2.82 -2.05 11.19
N GLY A 58 -2.14 -2.45 10.12
CA GLY A 58 -2.47 -1.99 8.76
C GLY A 58 -3.92 -2.33 8.42
N THR A 59 -4.59 -1.45 7.68
CA THR A 59 -5.95 -1.68 7.18
C THR A 59 -6.12 -1.06 5.80
N ARG A 60 -7.13 -1.53 5.05
CA ARG A 60 -7.53 -1.00 3.75
C ARG A 60 -8.84 -0.20 3.81
N ASP A 61 -9.18 0.33 4.99
CA ASP A 61 -10.36 1.16 5.21
C ASP A 61 -10.29 2.45 4.35
N VAL A 62 -11.24 2.57 3.43
CA VAL A 62 -11.34 3.67 2.47
C VAL A 62 -11.57 5.01 3.15
N GLU A 63 -12.28 5.07 4.28
CA GLU A 63 -12.52 6.32 5.00
C GLU A 63 -11.25 6.84 5.66
N LEU A 64 -10.39 5.96 6.17
CA LEU A 64 -9.11 6.37 6.73
C LEU A 64 -8.19 6.93 5.63
N TYR A 65 -8.17 6.32 4.44
CA TYR A 65 -7.45 6.89 3.30
C TYR A 65 -8.02 8.24 2.90
N ALA A 66 -9.35 8.36 2.85
CA ALA A 66 -10.03 9.59 2.49
C ALA A 66 -9.65 10.74 3.45
N GLU A 67 -9.62 10.47 4.76
CA GLU A 67 -9.20 11.46 5.75
C GLU A 67 -7.73 11.87 5.57
N VAL A 68 -6.80 10.93 5.36
CA VAL A 68 -5.38 11.27 5.11
C VAL A 68 -5.24 12.15 3.87
N VAL A 69 -5.86 11.75 2.76
CA VAL A 69 -5.78 12.46 1.47
C VAL A 69 -6.40 13.85 1.58
N ASP A 70 -7.55 13.99 2.24
CA ASP A 70 -8.22 15.27 2.45
C ASP A 70 -7.33 16.23 3.26
N ARG A 71 -6.71 15.74 4.34
CA ARG A 71 -5.79 16.54 5.16
C ARG A 71 -4.57 17.02 4.37
N ILE A 72 -3.96 16.15 3.57
CA ILE A 72 -2.79 16.52 2.77
C ILE A 72 -3.18 17.52 1.69
N ARG A 73 -4.23 17.25 0.91
CA ARG A 73 -4.69 18.16 -0.17
C ARG A 73 -5.17 19.51 0.36
N SER A 74 -5.80 19.54 1.54
CA SER A 74 -6.23 20.78 2.21
C SER A 74 -5.08 21.62 2.77
N SER A 75 -3.88 21.05 2.91
CA SER A 75 -2.70 21.77 3.42
C SER A 75 -2.09 22.74 2.42
N ASN A 76 -2.48 22.65 1.13
CA ASN A 76 -1.87 23.37 0.02
C ASN A 76 -0.36 23.10 -0.15
N THR A 77 0.13 21.96 0.34
CA THR A 77 1.49 21.45 0.07
C THR A 77 1.47 20.64 -1.21
N ASP A 78 2.30 21.01 -2.18
CA ASP A 78 2.46 20.27 -3.43
C ASP A 78 3.35 19.04 -3.20
N VAL A 79 2.72 17.86 -3.14
CA VAL A 79 3.40 16.57 -2.99
C VAL A 79 2.59 15.50 -3.73
N VAL A 80 3.28 14.63 -4.47
CA VAL A 80 2.65 13.54 -5.21
C VAL A 80 2.19 12.47 -4.21
N LEU A 81 0.92 12.06 -4.33
CA LEU A 81 0.38 10.99 -3.50
C LEU A 81 0.59 9.64 -4.19
N ASN A 82 1.21 8.73 -3.45
CA ASN A 82 1.28 7.32 -3.80
C ASN A 82 0.51 6.51 -2.74
N LEU A 83 -0.64 5.96 -3.11
CA LEU A 83 -1.42 5.11 -2.20
C LEU A 83 -1.09 3.65 -2.47
N THR A 84 -0.77 2.88 -1.43
CA THR A 84 -0.60 1.43 -1.59
C THR A 84 -1.85 0.80 -2.19
N ALA A 85 -1.70 -0.14 -3.13
CA ALA A 85 -2.76 -1.09 -3.47
C ALA A 85 -2.29 -2.55 -3.33
N GLY A 86 -1.29 -2.78 -2.46
CA GLY A 86 -0.76 -4.12 -2.16
C GLY A 86 -1.63 -4.93 -1.18
N MET A 87 -2.43 -4.26 -0.34
CA MET A 87 -3.31 -4.92 0.64
C MET A 87 -4.45 -5.69 -0.01
N GLY A 88 -5.04 -6.66 0.72
CA GLY A 88 -6.08 -7.54 0.19
C GLY A 88 -5.53 -8.76 -0.56
N GLY A 89 -4.23 -9.05 -0.42
CA GLY A 89 -3.54 -10.18 -1.02
C GLY A 89 -2.86 -11.11 -0.04
N ASP A 90 -3.21 -11.06 1.24
CA ASP A 90 -2.48 -11.72 2.29
C ASP A 90 -3.15 -13.05 2.61
N MET A 91 -2.52 -14.17 2.25
CA MET A 91 -3.03 -15.52 2.47
C MET A 91 -2.25 -16.22 3.58
N VAL A 92 -2.93 -16.56 4.68
CA VAL A 92 -2.35 -17.28 5.82
C VAL A 92 -2.86 -18.72 5.82
N LEU A 93 -1.94 -19.69 5.81
CA LEU A 93 -2.27 -21.12 5.84
C LEU A 93 -2.71 -21.56 7.24
N GLY A 94 -3.48 -22.66 7.34
CA GLY A 94 -4.03 -23.13 8.63
C GLY A 94 -3.01 -23.68 9.63
N GLY A 95 -1.79 -23.96 9.18
CA GLY A 95 -0.70 -24.50 9.99
C GLY A 95 0.30 -25.31 9.16
N ASP A 96 1.32 -25.83 9.83
CA ASP A 96 2.38 -26.67 9.27
C ASP A 96 1.90 -28.12 8.98
N GLU A 97 1.08 -28.69 9.86
CA GLU A 97 0.54 -30.05 9.71
C GLU A 97 -0.82 -30.09 8.98
N LYS A 98 -1.64 -29.06 9.17
CA LYS A 98 -2.95 -28.89 8.53
C LYS A 98 -3.00 -27.59 7.76
N VAL A 99 -2.55 -27.67 6.51
CA VAL A 99 -2.43 -26.51 5.60
C VAL A 99 -3.79 -25.85 5.30
N LEU A 100 -4.88 -26.63 5.31
CA LEU A 100 -6.25 -26.16 5.07
C LEU A 100 -7.22 -26.58 6.19
N PRO A 101 -8.28 -25.79 6.45
CA PRO A 101 -8.62 -24.51 5.81
C PRO A 101 -7.61 -23.39 6.13
N LEU A 102 -7.68 -22.28 5.39
CA LEU A 102 -6.87 -21.08 5.65
C LEU A 102 -7.21 -20.49 7.03
N ASP A 103 -6.28 -19.73 7.61
CA ASP A 103 -6.56 -18.93 8.80
C ASP A 103 -7.50 -17.77 8.42
N GLU A 104 -8.76 -17.86 8.86
CA GLU A 104 -9.80 -16.86 8.59
C GLU A 104 -9.51 -15.49 9.23
N ILE A 105 -8.76 -15.45 10.33
CA ILE A 105 -8.44 -14.21 11.04
C ILE A 105 -7.22 -13.54 10.42
N GLY A 106 -6.22 -14.34 10.02
CA GLY A 106 -4.98 -13.85 9.43
C GLY A 106 -5.08 -13.50 7.93
N THR A 107 -6.01 -14.10 7.20
CA THR A 107 -6.16 -13.92 5.75
C THR A 107 -6.96 -12.66 5.40
N ASP A 108 -6.36 -11.74 4.62
CA ASP A 108 -7.05 -10.65 3.91
C ASP A 108 -6.89 -10.85 2.41
N MET A 109 -7.84 -11.57 1.80
CA MET A 109 -7.81 -11.92 0.38
C MET A 109 -9.10 -11.48 -0.31
N VAL A 110 -9.01 -10.42 -1.12
CA VAL A 110 -10.15 -9.85 -1.85
C VAL A 110 -9.88 -9.65 -3.33
N GLY A 111 -10.95 -9.40 -4.08
CA GLY A 111 -10.89 -9.23 -5.52
C GLY A 111 -10.18 -7.96 -5.96
N ALA A 112 -9.72 -7.95 -7.22
CA ALA A 112 -8.99 -6.82 -7.82
C ALA A 112 -9.70 -5.46 -7.69
N THR A 113 -11.04 -5.44 -7.81
CA THR A 113 -11.83 -4.20 -7.69
C THR A 113 -11.84 -3.68 -6.26
N GLU A 114 -12.02 -4.57 -5.27
CA GLU A 114 -12.06 -4.19 -3.84
C GLU A 114 -10.71 -3.64 -3.37
N ARG A 115 -9.60 -4.23 -3.84
CA ARG A 115 -8.24 -3.70 -3.58
C ARG A 115 -8.00 -2.29 -4.11
N LEU A 116 -8.82 -1.82 -5.05
CA LEU A 116 -8.67 -0.52 -5.70
C LEU A 116 -9.76 0.48 -5.32
N GLU A 117 -10.64 0.17 -4.36
CA GLU A 117 -11.75 1.06 -3.98
C GLU A 117 -11.29 2.46 -3.57
N HIS A 118 -10.25 2.54 -2.73
CA HIS A 118 -9.67 3.82 -2.32
C HIS A 118 -8.99 4.55 -3.47
N VAL A 119 -8.31 3.84 -4.38
CA VAL A 119 -7.72 4.43 -5.59
C VAL A 119 -8.81 5.01 -6.50
N ALA A 120 -9.90 4.26 -6.70
CA ALA A 120 -11.02 4.66 -7.53
C ALA A 120 -11.76 5.88 -6.97
N ARG A 121 -11.89 5.96 -5.64
CA ARG A 121 -12.51 7.09 -4.95
C ARG A 121 -11.61 8.32 -4.91
N LEU A 122 -10.34 8.16 -4.56
CA LEU A 122 -9.47 9.27 -4.17
C LEU A 122 -8.60 9.78 -5.30
N ARG A 123 -8.40 9.00 -6.36
CA ARG A 123 -7.63 9.37 -7.56
C ARG A 123 -6.27 9.97 -7.18
N PRO A 124 -5.39 9.21 -6.52
CA PRO A 124 -4.02 9.66 -6.30
C PRO A 124 -3.27 9.74 -7.64
N GLU A 125 -2.14 10.43 -7.67
CA GLU A 125 -1.30 10.49 -8.86
C GLU A 125 -0.66 9.11 -9.13
N ILE A 126 -0.29 8.40 -8.07
CA ILE A 126 0.35 7.08 -8.11
C ILE A 126 -0.39 6.08 -7.20
N CYS A 127 -0.39 4.81 -7.58
CA CYS A 127 -0.63 3.71 -6.64
C CYS A 127 0.32 2.53 -6.88
N THR A 128 0.65 1.77 -5.84
CA THR A 128 1.54 0.61 -5.97
C THR A 128 0.83 -0.64 -6.48
N LEU A 129 1.53 -1.50 -7.22
CA LEU A 129 1.10 -2.85 -7.57
C LEU A 129 2.24 -3.83 -7.29
N ASP A 130 2.01 -4.76 -6.37
CA ASP A 130 3.00 -5.76 -5.96
C ASP A 130 3.08 -6.89 -7.00
N CYS A 131 4.11 -6.88 -7.84
CA CYS A 131 4.13 -7.60 -9.11
C CYS A 131 4.53 -9.08 -9.01
N GLY A 132 3.97 -9.82 -8.05
CA GLY A 132 4.09 -11.27 -7.99
C GLY A 132 3.64 -11.90 -6.67
N THR A 133 3.63 -13.22 -6.65
CA THR A 133 3.28 -14.02 -5.47
C THR A 133 4.55 -14.47 -4.74
N MET A 134 4.58 -14.29 -3.41
CA MET A 134 5.76 -14.64 -2.60
C MET A 134 5.47 -14.80 -1.11
N ASN A 135 6.37 -15.47 -0.40
CA ASN A 135 6.35 -15.53 1.05
C ASN A 135 6.81 -14.17 1.62
N PHE A 136 6.04 -13.61 2.55
CA PHE A 136 6.30 -12.30 3.12
C PHE A 136 6.44 -12.41 4.65
N ALA A 137 7.67 -12.27 5.15
CA ALA A 137 8.03 -12.44 6.56
C ALA A 137 8.25 -11.11 7.31
N SER A 138 8.35 -9.98 6.60
CA SER A 138 8.79 -8.70 7.17
C SER A 138 7.67 -7.87 7.82
N GLY A 139 6.44 -8.39 7.82
CA GLY A 139 5.27 -7.75 8.44
C GLY A 139 4.20 -8.73 8.93
N GLY A 140 4.48 -10.03 8.84
CA GLY A 140 3.58 -11.14 9.15
C GLY A 140 4.26 -12.47 8.74
N ASP A 141 3.51 -13.56 8.76
CA ASP A 141 3.91 -14.85 8.17
C ASP A 141 2.80 -15.31 7.22
N TYR A 142 2.89 -14.87 5.97
CA TYR A 142 1.85 -15.07 4.97
C TYR A 142 2.41 -15.19 3.56
N ILE A 143 1.58 -15.72 2.67
CA ILE A 143 1.83 -15.71 1.22
C ILE A 143 1.12 -14.50 0.66
N MET A 144 1.86 -13.53 0.13
CA MET A 144 1.28 -12.45 -0.66
C MET A 144 0.91 -13.01 -2.03
N VAL A 145 -0.38 -13.00 -2.38
CA VAL A 145 -0.93 -13.59 -3.59
C VAL A 145 -1.32 -12.51 -4.60
N ASN A 146 -0.50 -12.40 -5.65
CA ASN A 146 -0.75 -11.54 -6.81
C ASN A 146 -0.59 -12.34 -8.09
N THR A 147 -1.64 -13.07 -8.46
CA THR A 147 -1.63 -13.85 -9.71
C THR A 147 -1.57 -12.91 -10.92
N PRO A 148 -1.02 -13.36 -12.06
CA PRO A 148 -0.97 -12.54 -13.27
C PRO A 148 -2.34 -12.04 -13.75
N SER A 149 -3.43 -12.77 -13.50
CA SER A 149 -4.79 -12.35 -13.86
C SER A 149 -5.29 -11.21 -12.98
N VAL A 150 -5.05 -11.28 -11.67
CA VAL A 150 -5.37 -10.19 -10.72
C VAL A 150 -4.58 -8.94 -11.07
N LEU A 151 -3.27 -9.06 -11.29
CA LEU A 151 -2.42 -7.91 -11.63
C LEU A 151 -2.83 -7.25 -12.95
N ARG A 152 -3.14 -8.03 -13.99
CA ARG A 152 -3.66 -7.47 -15.25
C ARG A 152 -5.01 -6.78 -15.07
N ALA A 153 -5.89 -7.34 -14.24
CA ALA A 153 -7.18 -6.72 -13.94
C ALA A 153 -7.02 -5.40 -13.18
N MET A 154 -6.15 -5.36 -12.17
CA MET A 154 -5.84 -4.15 -11.41
C MET A 154 -5.17 -3.09 -12.30
N ALA A 155 -4.14 -3.46 -13.08
CA ALA A 155 -3.46 -2.54 -13.99
C ALA A 155 -4.41 -1.89 -15.01
N LYS A 156 -5.34 -2.68 -15.60
CA LYS A 156 -6.35 -2.14 -16.52
C LYS A 156 -7.29 -1.14 -15.84
N GLN A 157 -7.66 -1.39 -14.59
CA GLN A 157 -8.47 -0.46 -13.80
C GLN A 157 -7.69 0.81 -13.49
N VAL A 158 -6.47 0.71 -12.96
CA VAL A 158 -5.57 1.84 -12.67
C VAL A 158 -5.38 2.74 -13.90
N GLN A 159 -5.11 2.15 -15.07
CA GLN A 159 -5.02 2.88 -16.34
C GLN A 159 -6.31 3.61 -16.70
N LYS A 160 -7.48 2.95 -16.58
CA LYS A 160 -8.79 3.56 -16.82
C LYS A 160 -9.07 4.70 -15.84
N LEU A 161 -8.53 4.64 -14.63
CA LEU A 161 -8.70 5.67 -13.61
C LEU A 161 -7.80 6.89 -13.84
N GLY A 162 -6.86 6.84 -14.78
CA GLY A 162 -5.88 7.91 -15.03
C GLY A 162 -4.77 7.98 -13.96
N VAL A 163 -4.63 6.93 -13.16
CA VAL A 163 -3.61 6.82 -12.10
C VAL A 163 -2.38 6.10 -12.66
N ARG A 164 -1.18 6.49 -12.21
CA ARG A 164 0.06 5.80 -12.60
C ARG A 164 0.35 4.65 -11.63
N ALA A 165 0.59 3.46 -12.17
CA ALA A 165 1.05 2.34 -11.36
C ALA A 165 2.55 2.47 -11.07
N GLU A 166 2.95 2.38 -9.81
CA GLU A 166 4.30 2.02 -9.40
C GLU A 166 4.37 0.48 -9.32
N LEU A 167 5.26 -0.14 -10.10
CA LEU A 167 5.34 -1.59 -10.25
C LEU A 167 6.40 -2.13 -9.28
N GLU A 168 5.96 -2.70 -8.17
CA GLU A 168 6.86 -3.19 -7.12
C GLU A 168 7.40 -4.57 -7.48
N VAL A 169 8.71 -4.64 -7.65
CA VAL A 169 9.43 -5.84 -8.09
C VAL A 169 10.31 -6.32 -6.95
N PHE A 170 9.93 -7.44 -6.35
CA PHE A 170 10.62 -8.04 -5.21
C PHE A 170 11.58 -9.17 -5.62
N ASP A 171 11.45 -9.70 -6.85
CA ASP A 171 12.33 -10.72 -7.42
C ASP A 171 12.53 -10.45 -8.92
N THR A 172 13.68 -10.88 -9.46
CA THR A 172 14.00 -10.90 -10.89
C THR A 172 12.93 -11.57 -11.76
N GLY A 173 12.23 -12.58 -11.24
CA GLY A 173 11.10 -13.21 -11.94
C GLY A 173 9.96 -12.24 -12.22
N HIS A 174 9.74 -11.25 -11.35
CA HIS A 174 8.68 -10.25 -11.51
C HIS A 174 8.98 -9.27 -12.65
N LEU A 175 10.27 -9.03 -12.96
CA LEU A 175 10.70 -8.20 -14.11
C LEU A 175 10.18 -8.73 -15.46
N VAL A 176 9.95 -10.04 -15.57
CA VAL A 176 9.40 -10.64 -16.79
C VAL A 176 7.93 -10.25 -16.99
N MET A 177 7.22 -9.97 -15.91
CA MET A 177 5.79 -9.64 -15.90
C MET A 177 5.52 -8.14 -16.18
N VAL A 178 6.38 -7.25 -15.69
CA VAL A 178 6.18 -5.78 -15.66
C VAL A 178 6.68 -5.05 -16.92
N LYS A 179 6.63 -5.71 -18.07
CA LYS A 179 7.09 -5.18 -19.36
C LYS A 179 6.03 -4.36 -20.09
#